data_AF-A0A9X3MB46-F1
#
_entry.id   AF-A0A9X3MB46-F1
#
_cell.length_a   1.000
_cell.length_b   1.000
_cell.length_c   1.000
_cell.angle_alpha   90.00
_cell.angle_beta   90.00
_cell.angle_gamma   90.00
#
_symmetry.space_group_name_H-M   'P 1'
#
loop_
_entity.id
_entity.type
_entity.pdbx_description
1 polymer ?
#
loop_
_entity_poly.entity_id
_entity_poly.type
_entity_poly.pdbx_seq_one_letter_code
_entity_poly.pdbx_strand_id
1 'polypeptide(L)'
;MYEPIPGYSHLKLFIAPHRVRYGRLPTSAEVAAQHRIQAWVVFVLEVAAGYRPLAHLNSPRYSDAIRLHIGSWLRRRESPYATERLQLTSLHARPNGEYFGSAYLGQQQHAFTGAADRTGLTSFRLL
;
A
#
# COMPACT_ATOMS: atom_id res chain seq x y z
N MET A 1 31.98 -2.04 -7.47
CA MET A 1 32.40 -3.40 -7.86
C MET A 1 31.55 -3.82 -9.06
N TYR A 2 32.09 -4.56 -10.03
CA TYR A 2 31.32 -5.01 -11.19
C TYR A 2 31.00 -6.49 -11.05
N GLU A 3 29.72 -6.87 -11.12
CA GLU A 3 29.28 -8.26 -11.05
C GLU A 3 28.82 -8.75 -12.43
N PRO A 4 29.13 -10.00 -12.83
CA PRO A 4 28.67 -10.56 -14.09
C PRO A 4 27.15 -10.75 -14.08
N ILE A 5 26.49 -10.48 -15.21
CA ILE A 5 25.06 -10.76 -15.38
C ILE A 5 24.91 -12.19 -15.94
N PRO A 6 24.23 -13.12 -15.23
CA PRO A 6 24.02 -14.47 -15.74
C PRO A 6 23.39 -14.48 -17.14
N GLY A 7 23.95 -15.27 -18.06
CA GLY A 7 23.48 -15.35 -19.46
C GLY A 7 24.08 -14.32 -20.41
N TYR A 8 24.93 -13.40 -19.94
CA TYR A 8 25.59 -12.41 -20.80
C TYR A 8 27.10 -12.42 -20.59
N SER A 9 27.85 -12.70 -21.66
CA SER A 9 29.31 -12.84 -21.63
C SER A 9 30.07 -11.51 -21.53
N HIS A 10 29.45 -10.41 -21.96
CA HIS A 10 30.11 -9.10 -22.10
C HIS A 10 29.50 -7.99 -21.25
N LEU A 11 28.42 -8.27 -20.52
CA LEU A 11 27.76 -7.28 -19.67
C LEU A 11 28.12 -7.50 -18.20
N LYS A 12 28.41 -6.39 -17.50
CA LYS A 12 28.66 -6.39 -16.06
C LYS A 12 27.81 -5.32 -15.40
N LEU A 13 27.18 -5.66 -14.29
CA LEU A 13 26.40 -4.73 -13.47
C LEU A 13 27.34 -3.96 -12.55
N PHE A 14 27.34 -2.63 -12.64
CA PHE A 14 28.03 -1.80 -11.66
C PHE A 14 27.27 -1.80 -10.33
N ILE A 15 27.87 -2.39 -9.31
CA ILE A 15 27.44 -2.31 -7.92
C ILE A 15 28.17 -1.15 -7.26
N ALA A 16 27.44 -0.07 -6.99
CA ALA A 16 27.97 1.07 -6.25
C ALA A 16 28.39 0.60 -4.84
N PRO A 17 29.64 0.90 -4.39
CA PRO A 17 30.15 0.46 -3.09
C PRO A 17 29.36 1.05 -1.91
N HIS A 18 28.78 2.24 -2.11
CA HIS A 18 27.85 2.86 -1.19
C HIS A 18 26.50 2.93 -1.87
N ARG A 19 25.56 2.05 -1.47
CA ARG A 19 24.17 2.25 -1.83
C ARG A 19 23.74 3.57 -1.22
N VAL A 20 23.36 4.54 -2.06
CA VAL A 20 22.76 5.79 -1.58
C VAL A 20 21.45 5.42 -0.89
N ARG A 21 21.51 5.29 0.43
CA ARG A 21 20.32 5.26 1.27
C ARG A 21 19.90 6.70 1.42
N TYR A 22 18.87 7.09 0.66
CA TYR A 22 18.18 8.35 0.90
C TYR A 22 17.46 8.23 2.26
N GLY A 23 18.20 8.45 3.34
CA GLY A 23 17.73 8.43 4.72
C GLY A 23 16.96 9.70 5.05
N ARG A 24 16.05 10.13 4.17
CA ARG A 24 15.15 11.24 4.48
C ARG A 24 14.29 10.82 5.65
N LEU A 25 14.53 11.42 6.80
CA LEU A 25 13.67 11.27 7.96
C LEU A 25 12.32 11.94 7.66
N PRO A 26 11.19 11.32 8.02
CA PRO A 26 9.90 11.94 7.86
C PRO A 26 9.81 13.18 8.75
N THR A 27 9.21 14.24 8.22
CA THR A 27 8.90 15.44 9.00
C THR A 27 7.79 15.15 10.01
N SER A 28 7.70 15.96 11.07
CA SER A 28 6.62 15.84 12.07
C SER A 28 5.22 15.93 11.43
N ALA A 29 5.06 16.75 10.39
CA ALA A 29 3.82 16.87 9.63
C ALA A 29 3.47 15.60 8.85
N GLU A 30 4.45 14.93 8.23
CA GLU A 30 4.26 13.65 7.56
C GLU A 30 3.91 12.53 8.55
N VAL A 31 4.58 12.49 9.70
CA VAL A 31 4.24 11.54 10.78
C VAL A 31 2.82 11.76 11.30
N ALA A 32 2.43 13.01 11.53
CA ALA A 32 1.06 13.34 11.95
C ALA A 32 0.01 12.98 10.87
N ALA A 33 0.33 13.21 9.60
CA ALA A 33 -0.53 12.80 8.48
C ALA A 33 -0.67 11.27 8.42
N GLN A 34 0.43 10.53 8.60
CA GLN A 34 0.44 9.07 8.61
C GLN A 34 -0.43 8.51 9.73
N HIS A 35 -0.23 8.99 10.97
CA HIS A 35 -1.02 8.55 12.12
C HIS A 35 -2.53 8.79 11.93
N ARG A 36 -2.91 9.91 11.29
CA ARG A 36 -4.30 10.26 11.05
C ARG A 36 -5.01 9.26 10.15
N ILE A 37 -4.35 8.82 9.07
CA ILE A 37 -4.98 7.96 8.05
C ILE A 37 -4.79 6.47 8.30
N GLN A 38 -3.85 6.09 9.19
CA GLN A 38 -3.43 4.70 9.37
C GLN A 38 -4.60 3.75 9.63
N ALA A 39 -5.50 4.11 10.54
CA ALA A 39 -6.67 3.28 10.85
C ALA A 39 -7.59 3.10 9.64
N TRP A 40 -7.79 4.14 8.82
CA TRP A 40 -8.62 4.06 7.63
C TRP A 40 -8.00 3.18 6.55
N VAL A 41 -6.69 3.33 6.32
CA VAL A 41 -5.94 2.52 5.35
C VAL A 41 -5.93 1.05 5.75
N VAL A 42 -5.65 0.75 7.02
CA VAL A 42 -5.69 -0.61 7.56
C VAL A 42 -7.07 -1.23 7.37
N PHE A 43 -8.14 -0.48 7.63
CA PHE A 43 -9.51 -0.98 7.46
C PHE A 43 -9.81 -1.37 6.00
N VAL A 44 -9.38 -0.54 5.03
CA VAL A 44 -9.53 -0.87 3.60
C VAL A 44 -8.72 -2.12 3.24
N LEU A 45 -7.50 -2.26 3.77
CA LEU A 45 -6.68 -3.45 3.56
C LEU A 45 -7.28 -4.71 4.20
N GLU A 46 -7.91 -4.61 5.37
CA GLU A 46 -8.64 -5.72 6.00
C GLU A 46 -9.83 -6.16 5.14
N VAL A 47 -10.56 -5.22 4.54
CA VAL A 47 -11.63 -5.55 3.58
C VAL A 47 -11.04 -6.17 2.32
N ALA A 48 -9.93 -5.65 1.78
CA ALA A 48 -9.26 -6.21 0.61
C ALA A 48 -8.71 -7.63 0.84
N ALA A 49 -8.26 -7.90 2.07
CA ALA A 49 -7.87 -9.21 2.58
C ALA A 49 -9.09 -10.10 2.89
N GLY A 50 -10.32 -9.60 2.86
CA GLY A 50 -11.50 -10.39 3.21
C GLY A 50 -11.66 -10.69 4.70
N TYR A 51 -10.93 -10.01 5.58
CA TYR A 51 -11.15 -10.07 7.03
C TYR A 51 -12.40 -9.31 7.46
N ARG A 52 -12.88 -8.40 6.61
CA ARG A 52 -14.10 -7.64 6.82
C ARG A 52 -14.98 -7.69 5.56
N PRO A 53 -16.32 -7.73 5.72
CA PRO A 53 -17.23 -7.61 4.60
C PRO A 53 -17.07 -6.29 3.85
N LEU A 54 -17.27 -6.30 2.52
CA LEU A 54 -17.22 -5.10 1.68
C LEU A 54 -18.20 -4.00 2.14
N ALA A 55 -19.36 -4.40 2.68
CA ALA A 55 -20.39 -3.50 3.18
C ALA A 55 -19.89 -2.58 4.32
N HIS A 56 -18.81 -2.94 5.01
CA HIS A 56 -18.21 -2.10 6.04
C HIS A 56 -17.57 -0.82 5.49
N LEU A 57 -17.32 -0.76 4.18
CA LEU A 57 -16.90 0.47 3.50
C LEU A 57 -18.07 1.41 3.19
N ASN A 58 -19.32 1.06 3.51
CA ASN A 58 -20.48 1.96 3.42
C ASN A 58 -20.46 2.96 4.60
N SER A 59 -19.48 3.85 4.61
CA SER A 59 -19.31 4.89 5.61
C SER A 59 -18.92 6.20 4.93
N PRO A 60 -19.34 7.38 5.42
CA PRO A 60 -18.92 8.68 4.88
C PRO A 60 -17.40 8.88 4.84
N ARG A 61 -16.64 8.06 5.59
CA ARG A 61 -15.17 8.10 5.61
C ARG A 61 -14.51 7.46 4.39
N TYR A 62 -15.27 6.77 3.55
CA TYR A 62 -14.74 6.09 2.36
C TYR A 62 -15.55 6.51 1.14
N SER A 63 -14.87 7.04 0.12
CA SER A 63 -15.56 7.33 -1.15
C SER A 63 -16.07 6.06 -1.82
N ASP A 64 -17.16 6.18 -2.59
CA ASP A 64 -17.74 5.06 -3.33
C ASP A 64 -16.75 4.40 -4.30
N ALA A 65 -15.81 5.18 -4.86
CA ALA A 65 -14.78 4.68 -5.76
C ALA A 65 -13.87 3.64 -5.08
N ILE A 66 -13.61 3.79 -3.78
CA ILE A 66 -12.83 2.81 -3.00
C ILE A 66 -13.59 1.49 -2.94
N ARG A 67 -14.87 1.53 -2.60
CA ARG A 67 -15.72 0.33 -2.52
C ARG A 67 -15.81 -0.38 -3.86
N LEU A 68 -15.95 0.36 -4.97
CA LEU A 68 -15.96 -0.22 -6.31
C LEU A 68 -14.64 -0.90 -6.66
N HIS A 69 -13.51 -0.24 -6.37
CA HIS A 69 -12.17 -0.80 -6.59
C HIS A 69 -11.96 -2.08 -5.78
N ILE A 70 -12.21 -2.05 -4.47
CA ILE A 70 -12.04 -3.21 -3.59
C ILE A 70 -13.01 -4.33 -3.93
N GLY A 71 -14.25 -4.01 -4.30
CA GLY A 71 -15.21 -5.00 -4.78
C GLY A 71 -14.72 -5.71 -6.06
N SER A 72 -14.11 -4.97 -6.99
CA SER A 72 -13.50 -5.55 -8.19
C SER A 72 -12.28 -6.41 -7.85
N TRP A 73 -11.47 -5.99 -6.89
CA TRP A 73 -10.32 -6.73 -6.39
C TRP A 73 -10.74 -8.08 -5.81
N LEU A 74 -11.71 -8.08 -4.89
CA LEU A 74 -12.20 -9.30 -4.24
C LEU A 74 -12.75 -10.31 -5.24
N ARG A 75 -13.45 -9.87 -6.30
CA ARG A 75 -13.98 -10.75 -7.35
C ARG A 75 -12.91 -11.43 -8.20
N ARG A 76 -11.70 -10.88 -8.27
CA ARG A 76 -10.57 -11.49 -9.01
C ARG A 76 -9.86 -12.58 -8.23
N ARG A 77 -10.15 -12.71 -6.93
CA ARG A 77 -9.51 -13.69 -6.06
C ARG A 77 -10.26 -15.01 -6.15
N GLU A 78 -9.52 -16.12 -6.19
CA GLU A 78 -10.11 -17.47 -6.21
C GLU A 78 -10.97 -17.73 -4.97
N SER A 79 -10.54 -17.24 -3.80
CA SER A 79 -11.34 -17.24 -2.59
C SER A 79 -11.22 -15.89 -1.87
N PRO A 80 -12.33 -15.12 -1.74
CA PRO A 80 -12.31 -13.80 -1.11
C PRO A 80 -11.93 -13.83 0.37
N TYR A 81 -12.15 -14.96 1.05
CA TYR A 81 -12.03 -15.10 2.52
C TYR A 81 -10.87 -16.00 2.97
N ALA A 82 -10.04 -16.48 2.04
CA ALA A 82 -8.94 -17.41 2.35
C ALA A 82 -7.58 -16.70 2.61
N THR A 83 -7.57 -15.42 2.98
CA THR A 83 -6.29 -14.73 3.21
C THR A 83 -5.67 -15.16 4.52
N GLU A 84 -4.56 -15.87 4.47
CA GLU A 84 -3.88 -16.32 5.69
C GLU A 84 -3.13 -15.20 6.42
N ARG A 85 -2.81 -14.10 5.72
CA ARG A 85 -2.00 -13.01 6.28
C ARG A 85 -2.39 -11.65 5.74
N LEU A 86 -2.54 -10.68 6.64
CA LEU A 86 -2.46 -9.25 6.33
C LEU A 86 -1.32 -8.64 7.14
N GLN A 87 -0.40 -7.96 6.47
CA GLN A 87 0.62 -7.16 7.16
C GLN A 87 0.88 -5.87 6.41
N LEU A 88 0.67 -4.74 7.08
CA LEU A 88 1.12 -3.44 6.58
C LEU A 88 2.64 -3.35 6.73
N THR A 89 3.35 -3.23 5.60
CA THR A 89 4.81 -3.18 5.56
C THR A 89 5.32 -1.74 5.61
N SER A 90 4.63 -0.84 4.89
CA SER A 90 4.95 0.59 4.89
C SER A 90 3.68 1.42 4.70
N LEU A 91 3.67 2.59 5.30
CA LEU A 91 2.67 3.62 5.08
C LEU A 91 3.36 4.97 5.16
N HIS A 92 3.25 5.75 4.09
CA HIS A 92 3.76 7.11 4.00
C HIS A 92 2.60 8.02 3.65
N ALA A 93 2.53 9.17 4.31
CA ALA A 93 1.52 10.18 4.05
C ALA A 93 2.17 11.55 3.94
N ARG A 94 1.58 12.39 3.11
CA ARG A 94 2.00 13.78 2.90
C ARG A 94 0.97 14.73 3.51
N PRO A 95 1.38 15.95 3.93
CA PRO A 95 0.45 16.94 4.48
C PRO A 95 -0.66 17.38 3.52
N ASN A 96 -0.47 17.21 2.21
CA ASN A 96 -1.47 17.48 1.18
C ASN A 96 -2.57 16.40 1.07
N GLY A 97 -2.48 15.33 1.87
CA GLY A 97 -3.46 14.24 1.89
C GLY A 97 -3.11 13.03 1.03
N GLU A 98 -2.05 13.09 0.22
CA GLU A 98 -1.59 11.93 -0.55
C GLU A 98 -0.94 10.89 0.37
N TYR A 99 -1.15 9.61 0.07
CA TYR A 99 -0.49 8.53 0.78
C TYR A 99 -0.19 7.34 -0.13
N PHE A 100 0.79 6.55 0.28
CA PHE A 100 1.22 5.35 -0.44
C PHE A 100 1.93 4.39 0.51
N GLY A 101 2.05 3.14 0.11
CA GLY A 101 2.71 2.15 0.92
C GLY A 101 2.65 0.76 0.30
N SER A 102 2.95 -0.23 1.11
CA SER A 102 2.89 -1.62 0.73
C SER A 102 2.36 -2.48 1.86
N ALA A 103 1.68 -3.56 1.50
CA ALA A 103 1.17 -4.55 2.43
C ALA A 103 1.27 -5.94 1.82
N TYR A 104 1.48 -6.94 2.66
CA TYR A 104 1.27 -8.33 2.29
C TYR A 104 -0.21 -8.69 2.40
N LEU A 105 -0.76 -9.27 1.33
CA LEU A 105 -2.07 -9.92 1.29
C LEU A 105 -1.84 -11.39 0.93
N GLY A 106 -1.95 -12.27 1.92
CA GLY A 106 -1.51 -13.66 1.81
C GLY A 106 0.01 -13.73 1.65
N GLN A 107 0.46 -14.36 0.57
CA GLN A 107 1.89 -14.50 0.25
C GLN A 107 2.42 -13.40 -0.66
N GLN A 108 1.56 -12.58 -1.25
CA GLN A 108 1.96 -11.55 -2.21
C GLN A 108 2.07 -10.18 -1.54
N GLN A 109 3.11 -9.43 -1.90
CA GLN A 109 3.24 -8.04 -1.52
C GLN A 109 2.58 -7.17 -2.59
N HIS A 110 1.67 -6.31 -2.17
CA HIS A 110 1.02 -5.32 -3.01
C HIS A 110 1.42 -3.92 -2.61
N ALA A 111 1.61 -3.07 -3.61
CA ALA A 111 1.69 -1.63 -3.39
C ALA A 111 0.28 -1.05 -3.35
N PHE A 112 0.13 0.08 -2.67
CA PHE A 112 -1.11 0.85 -2.70
C PHE A 112 -0.81 2.34 -2.68
N THR A 113 -1.79 3.11 -3.15
CA THR A 113 -1.75 4.58 -3.15
C THR A 113 -3.16 5.16 -3.01
N GLY A 114 -3.26 6.41 -2.61
CA GLY A 114 -4.54 7.10 -2.50
C GLY A 114 -4.41 8.53 -2.02
N ALA A 115 -5.57 9.11 -1.75
CA ALA A 115 -5.71 10.45 -1.20
C ALA A 115 -6.72 10.45 -0.05
N ALA A 116 -6.50 11.34 0.91
CA ALA A 116 -7.33 11.51 2.10
C ALA A 116 -7.55 13.00 2.37
N ASP A 117 -8.66 13.30 3.03
CA ASP A 117 -8.94 14.62 3.59
C ASP A 117 -9.09 14.53 5.12
N ARG A 118 -9.69 15.54 5.74
CA ARG A 118 -9.87 15.59 7.19
C ARG A 118 -10.90 14.58 7.71
N THR A 119 -11.78 14.10 6.86
CA THR A 119 -12.95 13.30 7.20
C THR A 119 -12.81 11.83 6.79
N GLY A 120 -11.98 11.53 5.80
CA GLY A 120 -11.79 10.16 5.35
C GLY A 120 -10.84 10.00 4.16
N LEU A 121 -10.90 8.82 3.55
CA LEU A 121 -10.20 8.48 2.31
C LEU A 121 -11.06 8.84 1.11
N THR A 122 -10.53 9.71 0.26
CA THR A 122 -11.18 10.15 -0.98
C THR A 122 -10.86 9.23 -2.15
N SER A 123 -9.70 8.56 -2.12
CA SER A 123 -9.34 7.52 -3.08
C SER A 123 -8.41 6.47 -2.47
N PHE A 124 -8.46 5.25 -2.99
CA PHE A 124 -7.56 4.15 -2.63
C PHE A 124 -7.43 3.21 -3.83
N ARG A 125 -6.20 2.82 -4.17
CA ARG A 125 -5.87 1.86 -5.22
C ARG A 125 -4.85 0.85 -4.69
N LEU A 126 -5.21 -0.42 -4.78
CA LEU A 126 -4.29 -1.57 -4.76
C LEU A 126 -3.72 -1.77 -6.17
N LEU A 127 -2.41 -2.01 -6.25
CA LEU A 127 -1.63 -2.21 -7.47
C LEU A 127 -1.24 -3.68 -7.65
#